data_AF-A0A1Y4WMU8-F1
#
_entry.id   AF-A0A1Y4WMU8-F1
#
_cell.length_a   1.000
_cell.length_b   1.000
_cell.length_c   1.000
_cell.angle_alpha   90.00
_cell.angle_beta   90.00
_cell.angle_gamma   90.00
#
_symmetry.space_group_name_H-M   'P 1'
#
loop_
_entity.id
_entity.type
_entity.pdbx_description
1 polymer ?
#
loop_
_entity_poly.entity_id
_entity_poly.type
_entity_poly.pdbx_seq_one_letter_code
_entity_poly.pdbx_strand_id
1 'polypeptide(L)'
;MQKKEFIRQLNELVPRPDPVTTEALYRFDRECAESEYIDMLTALRVVARNFSGETLQGAYELIQHQNAALPSEMFAAAVYLQAGRTPAEVSQLAVKGALMGFFGPERPEEPSRIAVCTVLEEGREQRFYTMDFGRFNPQHALKLAITYGRKAGISTTQAMACLTMDHPEFAKKIGGPRCILHGWGSELTEALFQLQPDCPAVAAHITCNADLGIAEVACHPLWLERNQSQTPMQRM
;
A
#
# COMPACT_ATOMS: atom_id res chain seq x y z
N MET A 1 -16.79 -9.26 18.07
CA MET A 1 -15.86 -9.89 19.03
C MET A 1 -16.14 -9.38 20.45
N GLN A 2 -15.94 -10.20 21.50
CA GLN A 2 -16.09 -9.76 22.89
C GLN A 2 -14.91 -8.87 23.32
N LYS A 3 -15.16 -7.84 24.14
CA LYS A 3 -14.14 -6.89 24.62
C LYS A 3 -12.89 -7.56 25.20
N LYS A 4 -13.08 -8.55 26.10
CA LYS A 4 -11.97 -9.27 26.74
C LYS A 4 -11.04 -9.92 25.72
N GLU A 5 -11.62 -10.47 24.64
CA GLU A 5 -10.88 -11.16 23.60
C GLU A 5 -10.14 -10.19 22.69
N PHE A 6 -10.75 -9.04 22.35
CA PHE A 6 -10.07 -7.96 21.63
C PHE A 6 -8.84 -7.45 22.39
N ILE A 7 -9.01 -7.15 23.68
CA ILE A 7 -7.93 -6.67 24.56
C ILE A 7 -6.79 -7.69 24.64
N ARG A 8 -7.13 -8.98 24.84
CA ARG A 8 -6.14 -10.05 24.89
C ARG A 8 -5.32 -10.12 23.60
N GLN A 9 -5.99 -10.13 22.45
CA GLN A 9 -5.33 -10.24 21.15
C GLN A 9 -4.47 -9.00 20.83
N LEU A 10 -4.92 -7.79 21.18
CA LEU A 10 -4.08 -6.59 21.03
C LEU A 10 -2.85 -6.62 21.93
N ASN A 11 -3.00 -7.04 23.19
CA ASN A 11 -1.87 -7.09 24.11
C ASN A 11 -0.80 -8.11 23.71
N GLU A 12 -1.19 -9.17 22.99
CA GLU A 12 -0.26 -10.15 22.40
C GLU A 12 0.41 -9.63 21.12
N LEU A 13 -0.25 -8.72 20.40
CA LEU A 13 0.19 -8.22 19.10
C LEU A 13 1.14 -7.02 19.22
N VAL A 14 0.76 -6.04 20.05
CA VAL A 14 1.44 -4.74 20.15
C VAL A 14 2.66 -4.85 21.08
N PRO A 15 3.82 -4.25 20.76
CA PRO A 15 5.03 -4.41 21.58
C PRO A 15 4.91 -3.83 22.99
N ARG A 16 4.26 -2.67 23.14
CA ARG A 16 4.08 -1.95 24.41
C ARG A 16 2.63 -1.46 24.54
N PRO A 17 1.67 -2.37 24.73
CA PRO A 17 0.27 -2.01 24.86
C PRO A 17 0.04 -1.31 26.20
N ASP A 18 -0.87 -0.35 26.24
CA ASP A 18 -1.34 0.25 27.48
C ASP A 18 -2.88 0.17 27.59
N PRO A 19 -3.44 0.11 28.81
CA PRO A 19 -4.88 -0.07 28.99
C PRO A 19 -5.73 1.07 28.44
N VAL A 20 -5.22 2.31 28.44
CA VAL A 20 -5.99 3.50 28.01
C VAL A 20 -6.15 3.51 26.51
N THR A 21 -5.05 3.30 25.79
CA THR A 21 -5.04 3.26 24.31
C THR A 21 -5.79 2.05 23.79
N THR A 22 -5.62 0.89 24.42
CA THR A 22 -6.37 -0.33 24.07
C THR A 22 -7.87 -0.15 24.27
N GLU A 23 -8.29 0.52 25.36
CA GLU A 23 -9.71 0.84 25.58
C GLU A 23 -10.26 1.81 24.52
N ALA A 24 -9.47 2.83 24.16
CA ALA A 24 -9.84 3.80 23.13
C ALA A 24 -10.02 3.12 21.76
N LEU A 25 -9.07 2.28 21.36
CA LEU A 25 -9.16 1.49 20.12
C LEU A 25 -10.37 0.57 20.10
N TYR A 26 -10.69 -0.08 21.23
CA TYR A 26 -11.87 -0.93 21.29
C TYR A 26 -13.16 -0.13 21.04
N ARG A 27 -13.28 1.07 21.61
CA ARG A 27 -14.46 1.93 21.38
C ARG A 27 -14.54 2.40 19.94
N PHE A 28 -13.41 2.86 19.41
CA PHE A 28 -13.32 3.33 18.03
C PHE A 28 -13.64 2.22 17.03
N ASP A 29 -13.11 1.00 17.22
CA ASP A 29 -13.45 -0.18 16.41
C ASP A 29 -14.96 -0.45 16.36
N ARG A 30 -15.65 -0.28 17.50
CA ARG A 30 -17.11 -0.44 17.58
C ARG A 30 -17.88 0.65 16.85
N GLU A 31 -17.36 1.87 16.81
CA GLU A 31 -17.92 2.99 16.04
C GLU A 31 -17.71 2.78 14.53
N CYS A 32 -16.54 2.27 14.13
CA CYS A 32 -16.20 2.00 12.73
C CYS A 32 -16.95 0.80 12.13
N ALA A 33 -17.41 -0.15 12.96
CA ALA A 33 -17.93 -1.45 12.54
C ALA A 33 -19.08 -1.42 11.52
N GLU A 34 -19.80 -0.30 11.39
CA GLU A 34 -20.90 -0.13 10.41
C GLU A 34 -20.45 0.47 9.07
N SER A 35 -19.26 1.04 9.00
CA SER A 35 -18.77 1.83 7.85
C SER A 35 -17.50 1.27 7.21
N GLU A 36 -16.70 0.53 7.98
CA GLU A 36 -15.43 -0.02 7.52
C GLU A 36 -15.57 -1.50 7.13
N TYR A 37 -14.89 -1.89 6.06
CA TYR A 37 -14.90 -3.27 5.56
C TYR A 37 -13.88 -4.17 6.28
N ILE A 38 -12.97 -3.59 7.07
CA ILE A 38 -11.95 -4.28 7.87
C ILE A 38 -12.02 -3.76 9.31
N ASP A 39 -11.88 -4.67 10.29
CA ASP A 39 -11.81 -4.28 11.71
C ASP A 39 -10.40 -3.82 12.11
N MET A 40 -10.32 -3.05 13.19
CA MET A 40 -9.07 -2.43 13.65
C MET A 40 -8.01 -3.47 14.03
N LEU A 41 -8.43 -4.60 14.61
CA LEU A 41 -7.50 -5.66 15.00
C LEU A 41 -6.87 -6.33 13.77
N THR A 42 -7.67 -6.56 12.74
CA THR A 42 -7.22 -7.13 11.47
C THR A 42 -6.27 -6.17 10.77
N ALA A 43 -6.60 -4.87 10.74
CA ALA A 43 -5.72 -3.84 10.20
C ALA A 43 -4.35 -3.81 10.92
N LEU A 44 -4.33 -3.81 12.25
CA LEU A 44 -3.09 -3.84 13.03
C LEU A 44 -2.29 -5.15 12.83
N ARG A 45 -2.96 -6.29 12.62
CA ARG A 45 -2.28 -7.55 12.27
C ARG A 45 -1.61 -7.49 10.90
N VAL A 46 -2.25 -6.84 9.93
CA VAL A 46 -1.64 -6.58 8.62
C VAL A 46 -0.40 -5.70 8.79
N VAL A 47 -0.48 -4.65 9.62
CA VAL A 47 0.69 -3.81 9.93
C VAL A 47 1.81 -4.63 10.56
N ALA A 48 1.49 -5.40 11.61
CA ALA A 48 2.46 -6.23 12.33
C ALA A 48 3.22 -7.22 11.44
N ARG A 49 2.59 -7.71 10.36
CA ARG A 49 3.19 -8.70 9.46
C ARG A 49 4.05 -8.08 8.36
N ASN A 50 3.90 -6.78 8.10
CA ASN A 50 4.52 -6.10 6.95
C ASN A 50 5.45 -4.95 7.34
N PHE A 51 5.47 -4.55 8.60
CA PHE A 51 6.30 -3.45 9.09
C PHE A 51 7.03 -3.81 10.39
N SER A 52 7.92 -2.93 10.82
CA SER A 52 8.63 -3.09 12.09
C SER A 52 7.70 -3.01 13.30
N GLY A 53 8.15 -3.55 14.44
CA GLY A 53 7.43 -3.40 15.71
C GLY A 53 7.30 -1.94 16.17
N GLU A 54 8.26 -1.08 15.84
CA GLU A 54 8.19 0.36 16.11
C GLU A 54 7.07 1.03 15.30
N THR A 55 6.96 0.70 14.01
CA THR A 55 5.85 1.15 13.16
C THR A 55 4.50 0.67 13.67
N LEU A 56 4.40 -0.60 14.10
CA LEU A 56 3.19 -1.14 14.70
C LEU A 56 2.80 -0.39 15.98
N GLN A 57 3.78 -0.09 16.83
CA GLN A 57 3.54 0.70 18.04
C GLN A 57 3.02 2.10 17.68
N GLY A 58 3.66 2.78 16.72
CA GLY A 58 3.21 4.09 16.27
C GLY A 58 1.79 4.06 15.69
N ALA A 59 1.44 3.03 14.92
CA ALA A 59 0.10 2.86 14.36
C ALA A 59 -0.96 2.63 15.45
N TYR A 60 -0.63 1.83 16.46
CA TYR A 60 -1.46 1.61 17.65
C TYR A 60 -1.71 2.92 18.43
N GLU A 61 -0.68 3.77 18.56
CA GLU A 61 -0.76 5.03 19.31
C GLU A 61 -1.50 6.16 18.56
N LEU A 62 -1.82 6.00 17.26
CA LEU A 62 -2.51 7.03 16.48
C LEU A 62 -3.84 7.47 17.09
N ILE A 63 -4.55 6.55 17.75
CA ILE A 63 -5.82 6.83 18.45
C ILE A 63 -5.69 7.88 19.57
N GLN A 64 -4.47 8.09 20.10
CA GLN A 64 -4.22 9.08 21.15
C GLN A 64 -4.20 10.51 20.60
N HIS A 65 -4.10 10.67 19.28
CA HIS A 65 -4.12 11.96 18.63
C HIS A 65 -5.54 12.36 18.23
N GLN A 66 -5.71 13.65 17.88
CA GLN A 66 -7.04 14.23 17.62
C GLN A 66 -7.82 13.49 16.54
N ASN A 67 -7.13 12.88 15.58
CA ASN A 67 -7.75 12.17 14.46
C ASN A 67 -7.07 10.81 14.29
N ALA A 68 -7.81 9.78 14.66
CA ALA A 68 -7.39 8.40 14.44
C ALA A 68 -7.49 8.05 12.96
N ALA A 69 -6.54 7.25 12.47
CA ALA A 69 -6.69 6.61 11.17
C ALA A 69 -7.80 5.55 11.25
N LEU A 70 -8.61 5.45 10.20
CA LEU A 70 -9.58 4.38 10.06
C LEU A 70 -8.86 3.02 9.87
N PRO A 71 -9.50 1.89 10.19
CA PRO A 71 -8.97 0.57 9.86
C PRO A 71 -8.45 0.44 8.43
N SER A 72 -9.18 0.96 7.43
CA SER A 72 -8.76 0.94 6.03
C SER A 72 -7.54 1.84 5.73
N GLU A 73 -7.26 2.84 6.56
CA GLU A 73 -6.17 3.79 6.42
C GLU A 73 -4.88 3.35 7.13
N MET A 74 -4.95 2.33 8.00
CA MET A 74 -3.83 1.90 8.84
C MET A 74 -2.59 1.47 8.05
N PHE A 75 -2.77 0.87 6.87
CA PHE A 75 -1.64 0.47 6.04
C PHE A 75 -0.91 1.69 5.46
N ALA A 76 -1.64 2.72 5.01
CA ALA A 76 -1.07 3.99 4.56
C ALA A 76 -0.35 4.71 5.71
N ALA A 77 -0.98 4.74 6.89
CA ALA A 77 -0.40 5.33 8.09
C ALA A 77 0.93 4.65 8.46
N ALA A 78 0.97 3.31 8.42
CA ALA A 78 2.17 2.52 8.67
C ALA A 78 3.30 2.80 7.67
N VAL A 79 2.99 3.06 6.39
CA VAL A 79 3.99 3.49 5.40
C VAL A 79 4.66 4.80 5.84
N TYR A 80 3.87 5.81 6.19
CA TYR A 80 4.42 7.11 6.62
C TYR A 80 5.23 6.99 7.92
N LEU A 81 4.75 6.21 8.89
CA LEU A 81 5.47 5.93 10.13
C LEU A 81 6.81 5.22 9.86
N GLN A 82 6.81 4.19 9.01
CA GLN A 82 8.02 3.46 8.64
C GLN A 82 9.00 4.33 7.84
N ALA A 83 8.49 5.32 7.10
CA ALA A 83 9.29 6.35 6.44
C ALA A 83 9.82 7.44 7.40
N GLY A 84 9.55 7.33 8.71
CA GLY A 84 10.09 8.19 9.74
C GLY A 84 9.19 9.36 10.16
N ARG A 85 7.94 9.41 9.72
CA ARG A 85 6.95 10.36 10.25
C ARG A 85 6.56 9.97 11.68
N THR A 86 6.23 10.97 12.48
CA THR A 86 5.69 10.76 13.83
C THR A 86 4.19 10.46 13.79
N PRO A 87 3.63 9.78 14.81
CA PRO A 87 2.18 9.57 14.92
C PRO A 87 1.36 10.86 14.86
N ALA A 88 1.88 11.96 15.41
CA ALA A 88 1.22 13.27 15.36
C ALA A 88 1.13 13.83 13.93
N GLU A 89 2.20 13.71 13.13
CA GLU A 89 2.20 14.13 11.72
C GLU A 89 1.25 13.27 10.89
N VAL A 90 1.24 11.95 11.12
CA VAL A 90 0.37 11.00 10.42
C VAL A 90 -1.10 11.25 10.75
N SER A 91 -1.43 11.60 12.00
CA SER A 91 -2.79 12.02 12.38
C SER A 91 -3.27 13.23 11.58
N GLN A 92 -2.38 14.17 11.22
CA GLN A 92 -2.74 15.31 10.35
C GLN A 92 -2.98 14.90 8.90
N LEU A 93 -2.37 13.81 8.43
CA LEU A 93 -2.62 13.26 7.09
C LEU A 93 -4.01 12.61 7.01
N ALA A 94 -4.44 11.92 8.08
CA ALA A 94 -5.79 11.35 8.17
C ALA A 94 -6.88 12.44 7.99
N VAL A 95 -6.74 13.58 8.68
CA VAL A 95 -7.67 14.73 8.54
C VAL A 95 -7.80 15.23 7.11
N LYS A 96 -6.69 15.23 6.38
CA LYS A 96 -6.64 15.73 5.00
C LYS A 96 -7.15 14.71 3.99
N GLY A 97 -7.58 13.52 4.44
CA GLY A 97 -7.93 12.39 3.58
C GLY A 97 -6.75 11.84 2.79
N ALA A 98 -5.50 12.15 3.21
CA ALA A 98 -4.30 11.77 2.46
C ALA A 98 -3.93 10.28 2.63
N LEU A 99 -4.60 9.58 3.54
CA LEU A 99 -4.48 8.13 3.74
C LEU A 99 -5.54 7.35 2.95
N MET A 100 -6.60 8.02 2.48
CA MET A 100 -7.74 7.38 1.83
C MET A 100 -7.37 6.85 0.44
N GLY A 101 -8.00 5.74 0.06
CA GLY A 101 -7.83 5.15 -1.27
C GLY A 101 -6.49 4.43 -1.49
N PHE A 102 -5.70 4.25 -0.42
CA PHE A 102 -4.53 3.39 -0.44
C PHE A 102 -4.78 2.11 0.35
N PHE A 103 -4.87 0.99 -0.37
CA PHE A 103 -5.27 -0.29 0.18
C PHE A 103 -4.10 -1.28 0.19
N GLY A 104 -3.67 -1.67 1.39
CA GLY A 104 -2.78 -2.80 1.60
C GLY A 104 -3.52 -4.15 1.56
N PRO A 105 -2.89 -5.23 2.06
CA PRO A 105 -3.57 -6.51 2.27
C PRO A 105 -4.83 -6.35 3.14
N GLU A 106 -5.92 -7.02 2.75
CA GLU A 106 -7.16 -7.01 3.54
C GLU A 106 -7.10 -8.01 4.70
N ARG A 107 -6.24 -9.02 4.58
CA ARG A 107 -6.05 -10.05 5.59
C ARG A 107 -4.58 -10.22 5.93
N PRO A 108 -4.25 -10.56 7.19
CA PRO A 108 -2.87 -10.73 7.60
C PRO A 108 -2.14 -11.74 6.74
N GLU A 109 -2.75 -12.87 6.39
CA GLU A 109 -2.15 -13.95 5.60
C GLU A 109 -1.83 -13.58 4.14
N GLU A 110 -2.46 -12.54 3.59
CA GLU A 110 -2.25 -12.10 2.22
C GLU A 110 -0.87 -11.44 2.05
N PRO A 111 -0.14 -11.74 0.95
CA PRO A 111 1.07 -11.01 0.63
C PRO A 111 0.71 -9.57 0.23
N SER A 112 1.64 -8.63 0.48
CA SER A 112 1.49 -7.25 -0.01
C SER A 112 1.28 -7.22 -1.52
N ARG A 113 0.38 -6.36 -1.99
CA ARG A 113 0.22 -6.06 -3.44
C ARG A 113 0.80 -4.70 -3.81
N ILE A 114 1.49 -4.06 -2.87
CA ILE A 114 2.11 -2.75 -3.09
C ILE A 114 3.45 -2.95 -3.78
N ALA A 115 3.64 -2.34 -4.94
CA ALA A 115 4.96 -2.23 -5.56
C ALA A 115 5.23 -0.76 -5.90
N VAL A 116 6.48 -0.36 -5.76
CA VAL A 116 6.95 0.94 -6.26
C VAL A 116 7.39 0.79 -7.71
N CYS A 117 7.13 1.81 -8.52
CA CYS A 117 7.37 1.76 -9.95
C CYS A 117 8.12 3.03 -10.40
N THR A 118 9.26 2.83 -11.05
CA THR A 118 10.03 3.87 -11.71
C THR A 118 9.83 3.74 -13.22
N VAL A 119 9.41 4.81 -13.89
CA VAL A 119 9.41 4.93 -15.34
C VAL A 119 10.59 5.81 -15.74
N LEU A 120 11.52 5.26 -16.51
CA LEU A 120 12.66 6.00 -17.09
C LEU A 120 12.34 6.30 -18.56
N GLU A 121 12.28 7.57 -18.89
CA GLU A 121 12.02 8.05 -20.25
C GLU A 121 12.87 9.30 -20.54
N GLU A 122 13.60 9.29 -21.64
CA GLU A 122 14.56 10.33 -22.03
C GLU A 122 15.59 10.63 -20.91
N GLY A 123 16.03 9.60 -20.20
CA GLY A 123 16.93 9.73 -19.04
C GLY A 123 16.31 10.38 -17.81
N ARG A 124 14.99 10.62 -17.78
CA ARG A 124 14.27 11.18 -16.63
C ARG A 124 13.48 10.10 -15.92
N GLU A 125 13.62 10.06 -14.59
CA GLU A 125 12.86 9.15 -13.74
C GLU A 125 11.55 9.79 -13.29
N GLN A 126 10.48 9.00 -13.31
CA GLN A 126 9.19 9.34 -12.74
C GLN A 126 8.72 8.20 -11.85
N ARG A 127 8.24 8.53 -10.65
CA ARG A 127 7.92 7.58 -9.59
C ARG A 127 6.42 7.45 -9.40
N PHE A 128 6.00 6.21 -9.18
CA PHE A 128 4.63 5.78 -8.95
C PHE A 128 4.63 4.65 -7.92
N TYR A 129 3.43 4.29 -7.46
CA TYR A 129 3.19 2.98 -6.87
C TYR A 129 2.01 2.29 -7.56
N THR A 130 1.88 0.99 -7.35
CA THR A 130 0.70 0.20 -7.70
C THR A 130 0.22 -0.56 -6.48
N MET A 131 -1.09 -0.75 -6.37
CA MET A 131 -1.72 -1.62 -5.36
C MET A 131 -2.14 -2.98 -5.98
N ASP A 132 -1.81 -3.20 -7.25
CA ASP A 132 -2.22 -4.34 -8.05
C ASP A 132 -1.03 -5.21 -8.47
N PHE A 133 0.07 -5.19 -7.69
CA PHE A 133 1.21 -6.05 -7.97
C PHE A 133 0.80 -7.53 -8.01
N GLY A 134 1.30 -8.25 -9.02
CA GLY A 134 0.91 -9.63 -9.32
C GLY A 134 -0.35 -9.79 -10.18
N ARG A 135 -1.09 -8.71 -10.46
CA ARG A 135 -2.29 -8.75 -11.34
C ARG A 135 -2.03 -8.33 -12.78
N PHE A 136 -0.92 -7.67 -13.05
CA PHE A 136 -0.50 -7.28 -14.40
C PHE A 136 0.95 -7.65 -14.66
N ASN A 137 1.31 -7.71 -15.94
CA ASN A 137 2.69 -7.93 -16.38
C ASN A 137 3.34 -6.57 -16.73
N PRO A 138 4.38 -6.10 -16.00
CA PRO A 138 4.98 -4.79 -16.24
C PRO A 138 5.57 -4.62 -17.65
N GLN A 139 6.15 -5.68 -18.22
CA GLN A 139 6.71 -5.64 -19.57
C GLN A 139 5.61 -5.50 -20.63
N HIS A 140 4.46 -6.14 -20.43
CA HIS A 140 3.30 -5.99 -21.30
C HIS A 140 2.68 -4.60 -21.17
N ALA A 141 2.50 -4.11 -19.94
CA ALA A 141 2.03 -2.76 -19.65
C ALA A 141 2.88 -1.69 -20.34
N LEU A 142 4.21 -1.80 -20.24
CA LEU A 142 5.14 -0.88 -20.90
C LEU A 142 4.99 -0.89 -22.43
N LYS A 143 4.86 -2.06 -23.05
CA LYS A 143 4.66 -2.18 -24.50
C LYS A 143 3.38 -1.51 -24.98
N LEU A 144 2.29 -1.69 -24.22
CA LEU A 144 1.01 -1.02 -24.49
C LEU A 144 1.15 0.49 -24.36
N ALA A 145 1.77 0.98 -23.28
CA ALA A 145 1.97 2.41 -23.04
C ALA A 145 2.83 3.07 -24.12
N ILE A 146 3.92 2.44 -24.56
CA ILE A 146 4.75 2.94 -25.68
C ILE A 146 3.92 3.06 -26.96
N THR A 147 3.13 2.04 -27.28
CA THR A 147 2.30 2.01 -28.49
C THR A 147 1.21 3.09 -28.43
N TYR A 148 0.55 3.22 -27.28
CA TYR A 148 -0.49 4.22 -27.06
C TYR A 148 0.07 5.64 -27.06
N GLY A 149 1.17 5.89 -26.35
CA GLY A 149 1.83 7.19 -26.27
C GLY A 149 2.16 7.73 -27.67
N ARG A 150 2.75 6.90 -28.54
CA ARG A 150 3.01 7.25 -29.94
C ARG A 150 1.75 7.60 -30.73
N LYS A 151 0.66 6.83 -30.57
CA LYS A 151 -0.61 7.07 -31.27
C LYS A 151 -1.33 8.33 -30.77
N ALA A 152 -1.28 8.58 -29.47
CA ALA A 152 -1.96 9.68 -28.81
C ALA A 152 -1.12 10.99 -28.78
N GLY A 153 0.17 10.92 -29.14
CA GLY A 153 1.08 12.07 -29.09
C GLY A 153 1.43 12.50 -27.66
N ILE A 154 1.49 11.55 -26.72
CA ILE A 154 1.86 11.78 -25.32
C ILE A 154 3.08 10.93 -24.95
N SER A 155 3.77 11.31 -23.87
CA SER A 155 4.89 10.53 -23.35
C SER A 155 4.47 9.13 -22.87
N THR A 156 5.41 8.19 -22.87
CA THR A 156 5.23 6.83 -22.33
C THR A 156 4.87 6.90 -20.85
N THR A 157 5.49 7.82 -20.10
CA THR A 157 5.16 8.08 -18.69
C THR A 157 3.69 8.47 -18.53
N GLN A 158 3.20 9.42 -19.34
CA GLN A 158 1.78 9.81 -19.32
C GLN A 158 0.87 8.65 -19.71
N ALA A 159 1.25 7.86 -20.70
CA ALA A 159 0.51 6.67 -21.11
C ALA A 159 0.44 5.60 -20.00
N MET A 160 1.57 5.32 -19.33
CA MET A 160 1.63 4.40 -18.18
C MET A 160 0.71 4.85 -17.04
N ALA A 161 0.66 6.16 -16.76
CA ALA A 161 -0.21 6.72 -15.72
C ALA A 161 -1.70 6.79 -16.11
N CYS A 162 -2.04 6.48 -17.37
CA CYS A 162 -3.41 6.32 -17.84
C CYS A 162 -3.81 4.85 -17.97
N LEU A 163 -2.88 3.90 -17.89
CA LEU A 163 -3.14 2.48 -18.14
C LEU A 163 -4.03 1.90 -17.04
N THR A 164 -5.08 1.17 -17.41
CA THR A 164 -6.06 0.58 -16.49
C THR A 164 -6.04 -0.95 -16.53
N MET A 165 -6.53 -1.58 -15.46
CA MET A 165 -6.76 -3.04 -15.43
C MET A 165 -7.96 -3.47 -16.28
N ASP A 166 -8.96 -2.59 -16.41
CA ASP A 166 -10.23 -2.86 -17.07
C ASP A 166 -10.36 -2.10 -18.39
N HIS A 167 -11.36 -2.47 -19.21
CA HIS A 167 -11.77 -1.63 -20.32
C HIS A 167 -12.44 -0.32 -19.85
N PRO A 168 -12.17 0.82 -20.53
CA PRO A 168 -11.19 0.98 -21.62
C PRO A 168 -9.74 0.92 -21.08
N GLU A 169 -8.82 0.31 -21.83
CA GLU A 169 -7.41 0.05 -21.42
C GLU A 169 -6.62 1.30 -21.01
N PHE A 170 -7.09 2.48 -21.43
CA PHE A 170 -6.52 3.77 -21.05
C PHE A 170 -7.62 4.72 -20.57
N ALA A 171 -7.41 5.27 -19.38
CA ALA A 171 -8.24 6.31 -18.81
C ALA A 171 -8.11 7.62 -19.61
N LYS A 172 -9.18 8.41 -19.61
CA LYS A 172 -9.19 9.74 -20.26
C LYS A 172 -8.27 10.76 -19.57
N LYS A 173 -7.92 10.52 -18.30
CA LYS A 173 -7.09 11.41 -17.47
C LYS A 173 -6.07 10.56 -16.73
N ILE A 174 -4.89 11.14 -16.55
CA ILE A 174 -3.80 10.60 -15.73
C ILE A 174 -4.28 10.35 -14.31
N GLY A 175 -3.95 9.20 -13.74
CA GLY A 175 -4.30 8.84 -12.37
C GLY A 175 -5.81 8.73 -12.15
N GLY A 176 -6.59 8.53 -13.23
CA GLY A 176 -8.02 8.31 -13.13
C GLY A 176 -8.38 7.03 -12.37
N PRO A 177 -9.66 6.84 -12.04
CA PRO A 177 -10.13 5.61 -11.39
C PRO A 177 -9.69 4.38 -12.21
N ARG A 178 -9.27 3.32 -11.51
CA ARG A 178 -8.85 2.02 -12.09
C ARG A 178 -7.53 2.05 -12.87
N CYS A 179 -6.78 3.15 -12.84
CA CYS A 179 -5.39 3.14 -13.33
C CYS A 179 -4.55 2.18 -12.49
N ILE A 180 -3.62 1.47 -13.12
CA ILE A 180 -2.71 0.51 -12.47
C ILE A 180 -1.63 1.23 -11.65
N LEU A 181 -1.18 2.39 -12.15
CA LEU A 181 -0.21 3.24 -11.48
C LEU A 181 -0.89 4.44 -10.83
N HIS A 182 -0.44 4.74 -9.62
CA HIS A 182 -0.97 5.79 -8.76
C HIS A 182 0.16 6.70 -8.27
N GLY A 183 -0.23 7.80 -7.63
CA GLY A 183 0.67 8.58 -6.80
C GLY A 183 1.71 9.39 -7.57
N TRP A 184 1.45 9.76 -8.82
CA TRP A 184 2.36 10.65 -9.55
C TRP A 184 2.60 11.93 -8.75
N GLY A 185 3.83 12.10 -8.25
CA GLY A 185 4.23 13.27 -7.46
C GLY A 185 3.55 13.36 -6.09
N SER A 186 3.00 12.26 -5.56
CA SER A 186 2.38 12.25 -4.24
C SER A 186 3.39 12.00 -3.13
N GLU A 187 3.12 12.54 -1.95
CA GLU A 187 3.94 12.31 -0.75
C GLU A 187 4.00 10.82 -0.38
N LEU A 188 2.90 10.09 -0.61
CA LEU A 188 2.83 8.65 -0.33
C LEU A 188 3.80 7.84 -1.20
N THR A 189 3.95 8.21 -2.48
CA THR A 189 4.93 7.58 -3.36
C THR A 189 6.33 7.78 -2.79
N GLU A 190 6.69 9.01 -2.42
CA GLU A 190 8.01 9.26 -1.85
C GLU A 190 8.22 8.53 -0.51
N ALA A 191 7.20 8.44 0.34
CA ALA A 191 7.25 7.64 1.56
C ALA A 191 7.51 6.15 1.28
N LEU A 192 6.86 5.57 0.26
CA LEU A 192 7.11 4.19 -0.17
C LEU A 192 8.55 3.97 -0.67
N PHE A 193 9.11 4.94 -1.42
CA PHE A 193 10.50 4.88 -1.89
C PHE A 193 11.54 5.11 -0.79
N GLN A 194 11.15 5.69 0.34
CA GLN A 194 12.02 5.85 1.52
C GLN A 194 12.09 4.59 2.38
N LEU A 195 11.17 3.63 2.19
CA LEU A 195 11.20 2.37 2.92
C LEU A 195 12.47 1.59 2.56
N GLN A 196 13.06 0.95 3.56
CA GLN A 196 14.22 0.10 3.34
C GLN A 196 13.83 -1.12 2.48
N PRO A 197 14.75 -1.65 1.65
CA PRO A 197 14.45 -2.79 0.77
C PRO A 197 14.01 -4.08 1.47
N ASP A 198 14.26 -4.18 2.78
CA ASP A 198 13.87 -5.31 3.64
C ASP A 198 12.48 -5.14 4.26
N CYS A 199 11.79 -4.02 4.01
CA CYS A 199 10.43 -3.77 4.49
C CYS A 199 9.42 -4.59 3.65
N PRO A 200 8.73 -5.60 4.24
CA PRO A 200 7.85 -6.49 3.48
C PRO A 200 6.58 -5.82 2.95
N ALA A 201 6.29 -4.59 3.39
CA ALA A 201 5.20 -3.79 2.88
C ALA A 201 5.32 -3.51 1.38
N VAL A 202 6.54 -3.36 0.84
CA VAL A 202 6.79 -3.22 -0.60
C VAL A 202 7.12 -4.58 -1.18
N ALA A 203 6.19 -5.13 -1.95
CA ALA A 203 6.30 -6.44 -2.58
C ALA A 203 7.36 -6.49 -3.68
N ALA A 204 7.55 -5.38 -4.41
CA ALA A 204 8.52 -5.30 -5.48
C ALA A 204 8.90 -3.86 -5.83
N HIS A 205 10.08 -3.73 -6.45
CA HIS A 205 10.51 -2.54 -7.18
C HIS A 205 10.44 -2.85 -8.68
N ILE A 206 9.62 -2.09 -9.40
CA ILE A 206 9.44 -2.22 -10.85
C ILE A 206 10.20 -1.07 -11.51
N THR A 207 11.05 -1.38 -12.48
CA THR A 207 11.73 -0.37 -13.31
C THR A 207 11.31 -0.56 -14.76
N CYS A 208 10.54 0.39 -15.29
CA CYS A 208 10.12 0.43 -16.68
C CYS A 208 11.02 1.42 -17.44
N ASN A 209 11.99 0.91 -18.19
CA ASN A 209 12.84 1.71 -19.05
C ASN A 209 12.18 1.85 -20.42
N ALA A 210 11.52 2.99 -20.67
CA ALA A 210 10.84 3.30 -21.91
C ALA A 210 11.82 3.47 -23.08
N ASP A 211 13.01 4.01 -22.81
CA ASP A 211 14.06 4.23 -23.82
C ASP A 211 14.54 2.90 -24.41
N LEU A 212 14.64 1.86 -23.58
CA LEU A 212 15.03 0.51 -23.98
C LEU A 212 13.83 -0.41 -24.28
N GLY A 213 12.62 -0.02 -23.89
CA GLY A 213 11.42 -0.85 -24.00
C GLY A 213 11.41 -2.08 -23.09
N ILE A 214 12.15 -2.05 -21.97
CA ILE A 214 12.33 -3.18 -21.05
C ILE A 214 11.75 -2.82 -19.68
N ALA A 215 11.07 -3.78 -19.05
CA ALA A 215 10.64 -3.69 -17.66
C ALA A 215 11.32 -4.77 -16.81
N GLU A 216 11.91 -4.34 -15.70
CA GLU A 216 12.56 -5.19 -14.70
C GLU A 216 11.74 -5.18 -13.42
N VAL A 217 11.72 -6.32 -12.71
CA VAL A 217 10.97 -6.49 -11.47
C VAL A 217 11.87 -7.15 -10.44
N ALA A 218 12.18 -6.41 -9.37
CA ALA A 218 12.91 -6.90 -8.21
C ALA A 218 11.92 -7.18 -7.07
N CYS A 219 11.53 -8.44 -6.89
CA CYS A 219 10.60 -8.85 -5.84
C CYS A 219 11.27 -8.95 -4.46
N HIS A 220 10.54 -8.58 -3.42
CA HIS A 220 10.93 -8.82 -2.04
C HIS A 220 10.95 -10.34 -1.74
N PRO A 221 11.99 -10.90 -1.10
CA PRO A 221 12.10 -12.34 -0.84
C PRO A 221 10.90 -12.94 -0.08
N LEU A 222 10.49 -12.30 1.02
CA LEU A 222 9.31 -12.75 1.79
C LEU A 222 8.00 -12.73 0.97
N TRP A 223 7.90 -11.86 -0.05
CA TRP A 223 6.72 -11.87 -0.93
C TRP A 223 6.70 -13.13 -1.79
N LEU A 224 7.85 -13.51 -2.37
CA LEU A 224 7.98 -14.73 -3.16
C LEU A 224 7.64 -15.97 -2.32
N GLU A 225 8.19 -16.06 -1.11
CA GLU A 225 7.93 -17.18 -0.19
C GLU A 225 6.44 -17.30 0.17
N ARG A 226 5.81 -16.18 0.54
CA ARG A 226 4.38 -16.14 0.90
C ARG A 226 3.50 -16.51 -0.30
N ASN A 227 3.82 -16.00 -1.48
CA ASN A 227 3.04 -16.27 -2.69
C ASN A 227 3.20 -17.73 -3.16
N GLN A 228 4.41 -18.31 -3.09
CA GLN A 228 4.64 -19.72 -3.41
C GLN A 228 3.94 -20.66 -2.40
N SER A 229 3.94 -20.30 -1.11
CA SER A 229 3.27 -21.06 -0.05
C SER A 229 1.74 -21.06 -0.17
N GLN A 230 1.15 -20.11 -0.90
CA GLN A 230 -0.26 -20.11 -1.26
C GLN A 230 -0.59 -21.03 -2.46
N THR A 231 0.43 -21.50 -3.19
CA THR A 231 0.28 -22.30 -4.43
C THR A 231 0.23 -23.85 -4.28
N PRO A 232 0.00 -24.48 -3.10
CA PRO A 232 -0.30 -25.92 -3.04
C PRO A 232 -1.66 -26.28 -2.40
N MET A 233 -2.77 -25.61 -2.77
CA MET A 233 -4.12 -26.02 -2.34
C MET A 233 -5.24 -25.80 -3.39
N GLN A 234 -4.91 -25.85 -4.69
CA GLN A 234 -5.91 -25.92 -5.78
C GLN A 234 -5.65 -27.07 -6.77
N ARG A 235 -5.06 -28.17 -6.28
CA ARG A 235 -5.02 -29.45 -6.99
C ARG A 235 -5.43 -30.59 -6.06
N MET A 236 -6.72 -30.67 -5.77
CA MET A 236 -7.44 -31.91 -5.48
C MET A 236 -8.83 -31.79 -6.06
#